data_AF-A0A842NG43-F1
#
_entry.id   AF-A0A842NG43-F1
#
_cell.length_a   1.000
_cell.length_b   1.000
_cell.length_c   1.000
_cell.angle_alpha   90.00
_cell.angle_beta   90.00
_cell.angle_gamma   90.00
#
_symmetry.space_group_name_H-M   'P 1'
#
loop_
_entity.id
_entity.type
_entity.pdbx_description
1 polymer ?
#
loop_
_entity_poly.entity_id
_entity_poly.type
_entity_poly.pdbx_seq_one_letter_code
_entity_poly.pdbx_strand_id
1 'polypeptide(L)'
;MNKFDYNSQATTSDEFQEYSRHFVDEFQKKAGNFPHLIVELSFYSTQAAYKKENERSYLGPIHSAIKNNCLTINFCEEILKGIPVLALQGWLDRELASYLMETRKELYQFNFSRQILPFFPVSGSAVNLIRHMIEHLKSGLKGYDATKIIIDLDHGLSQVNYHFFKINPSPEEKYNYQQIIQHNWIRASFLCQKLNEFMSICLLADRDIGFSQNLKSYWWKYNEYMLLEDKTLLEQIAAIPDKYVRKSFSYKLIEMFRKIQSCFFTRPNQTMVSHALN
;
A
#
# COMPACT_ATOMS: atom_id res chain seq x y z
N MET A 1 -14.60 31.52 1.04
CA MET A 1 -13.46 32.42 0.76
C MET A 1 -12.23 31.52 0.73
N ASN A 2 -11.94 30.87 -0.41
CA ASN A 2 -10.85 29.89 -0.51
C ASN A 2 -9.61 30.60 -1.05
N LYS A 3 -8.62 30.79 -0.18
CA LYS A 3 -7.36 31.47 -0.47
C LYS A 3 -6.16 30.55 -0.27
N PHE A 4 -6.33 29.26 -0.57
CA PHE A 4 -5.25 28.29 -0.58
C PHE A 4 -4.85 28.06 -2.03
N ASP A 5 -3.70 28.61 -2.40
CA ASP A 5 -3.08 28.34 -3.70
C ASP A 5 -2.35 27.00 -3.60
N TYR A 6 -3.03 25.92 -4.00
CA TYR A 6 -2.55 24.54 -3.93
C TYR A 6 -1.27 24.26 -4.75
N ASN A 7 -0.75 25.28 -5.45
CA ASN A 7 0.45 25.20 -6.30
C ASN A 7 1.70 25.85 -5.68
N SER A 8 1.68 26.37 -4.45
CA SER A 8 2.85 26.99 -3.83
C SER A 8 3.86 25.95 -3.29
N GLN A 9 5.13 26.07 -3.71
CA GLN A 9 6.21 25.11 -3.40
C GLN A 9 7.10 25.51 -2.21
N ALA A 10 6.77 26.59 -1.49
CA ALA A 10 7.56 27.05 -0.34
C ALA A 10 6.63 27.42 0.81
N THR A 11 6.19 26.40 1.57
CA THR A 11 5.48 26.61 2.82
C THR A 11 6.47 26.83 3.95
N THR A 12 6.32 27.92 4.69
CA THR A 12 6.94 28.10 6.01
C THR A 12 6.52 26.96 6.95
N SER A 13 7.25 26.76 8.06
CA SER A 13 6.88 25.75 9.08
C SER A 13 5.45 26.01 9.59
N ASP A 14 5.09 27.26 9.85
CA ASP A 14 3.74 27.64 10.29
C ASP A 14 2.67 27.27 9.26
N GLU A 15 2.88 27.59 7.98
CA GLU A 15 1.96 27.20 6.90
C GLU A 15 1.84 25.68 6.78
N PHE A 16 2.96 24.94 6.86
CA PHE A 16 2.95 23.48 6.81
C PHE A 16 2.07 22.88 7.91
N GLN A 17 2.19 23.40 9.13
CA GLN A 17 1.38 22.94 10.26
C GLN A 17 -0.09 23.35 10.11
N GLU A 18 -0.37 24.56 9.62
CA GLU A 18 -1.74 25.03 9.33
C GLU A 18 -2.42 24.14 8.28
N TYR A 19 -1.76 23.89 7.15
CA TYR A 19 -2.24 22.99 6.12
C TYR A 19 -2.50 21.57 6.65
N SER A 20 -1.55 21.04 7.44
CA SER A 20 -1.69 19.70 8.01
C SER A 20 -2.92 19.57 8.91
N ARG A 21 -3.17 20.56 9.78
CA ARG A 21 -4.38 20.62 10.62
C ARG A 21 -5.64 20.74 9.78
N HIS A 22 -5.63 21.65 8.80
CA HIS A 22 -6.76 21.86 7.90
C HIS A 22 -7.15 20.58 7.14
N PHE A 23 -6.19 19.83 6.60
CA PHE A 23 -6.47 18.59 5.87
C PHE A 23 -7.04 17.48 6.77
N VAL A 24 -6.54 17.36 8.00
CA VAL A 24 -7.10 16.43 8.97
C VAL A 24 -8.55 16.78 9.30
N ASP A 25 -8.83 18.06 9.59
CA ASP A 25 -10.18 18.54 9.87
C ASP A 25 -11.13 18.29 8.69
N GLU A 26 -10.71 18.60 7.46
CA GLU A 26 -11.52 18.38 6.26
C GLU A 26 -11.81 16.89 6.02
N PHE A 27 -10.81 16.02 6.19
CA PHE A 27 -10.99 14.58 6.09
C PHE A 27 -12.00 14.08 7.13
N GLN A 28 -11.86 14.50 8.39
CA GLN A 28 -12.75 14.10 9.48
C GLN A 28 -14.19 14.56 9.25
N LYS A 29 -14.38 15.82 8.80
CA LYS A 29 -15.71 16.36 8.47
C LYS A 29 -16.39 15.54 7.39
N LYS A 30 -15.68 15.18 6.32
CA LYS A 30 -16.24 14.40 5.21
C LYS A 30 -16.46 12.93 5.57
N ALA A 31 -15.59 12.34 6.39
CA ALA A 31 -15.78 10.99 6.87
C ALA A 31 -17.12 10.88 7.65
N GLY A 32 -17.51 11.90 8.42
CA GLY A 32 -18.80 11.93 9.11
C GLY A 32 -18.85 10.94 10.27
N ASN A 33 -19.87 10.06 10.32
CA ASN A 33 -20.17 9.14 11.43
C ASN A 33 -19.21 7.93 11.57
N PHE A 34 -17.99 8.01 11.02
CA PHE A 34 -16.97 7.03 11.41
C PHE A 34 -16.65 7.19 12.91
N PRO A 35 -16.10 6.16 13.58
CA PRO A 35 -15.68 6.29 14.96
C PRO A 35 -14.88 7.58 15.14
N HIS A 36 -15.20 8.36 16.16
CA HIS A 36 -14.60 9.68 16.32
C HIS A 36 -13.08 9.53 16.39
N LEU A 37 -12.40 10.00 15.35
CA LEU A 37 -10.96 9.88 15.26
C LEU A 37 -10.35 10.95 16.17
N ILE A 38 -9.71 10.52 17.25
CA ILE A 38 -8.85 11.44 18.00
C ILE A 38 -7.52 11.46 17.26
N VAL A 39 -7.18 12.60 16.66
CA VAL A 39 -5.95 12.78 15.88
C VAL A 39 -5.11 13.87 16.51
N GLU A 40 -3.86 13.55 16.81
CA GLU A 40 -2.86 14.48 17.31
C GLU A 40 -1.75 14.64 16.27
N LEU A 41 -1.30 15.88 16.04
CA LEU A 41 -0.21 16.17 15.12
C LEU A 41 1.01 16.65 15.91
N SER A 42 2.14 15.97 15.71
CA SER A 42 3.41 16.28 16.38
C SER A 42 4.45 16.68 15.35
N PHE A 43 4.95 17.91 15.45
CA PHE A 43 5.87 18.49 14.48
C PHE A 43 7.27 18.60 15.05
N TYR A 44 8.25 18.02 14.35
CA TYR A 44 9.65 18.02 14.74
C TYR A 44 10.44 18.80 13.69
N SER A 45 11.02 19.92 14.11
CA SER A 45 11.77 20.81 13.21
C SER A 45 13.05 20.19 12.66
N THR A 46 13.60 19.17 13.33
CA THR A 46 14.85 18.48 12.92
C THR A 46 14.69 16.96 12.93
N GLN A 47 15.42 16.29 12.04
CA GLN A 47 15.47 14.84 11.96
C GLN A 47 16.03 14.21 13.23
N ALA A 48 16.95 14.89 13.92
CA ALA A 48 17.52 14.42 15.19
C ALA A 48 16.45 14.33 16.29
N ALA A 49 15.61 15.37 16.45
CA ALA A 49 14.50 15.37 17.39
C ALA A 49 13.46 14.30 17.04
N TYR A 50 13.11 14.21 15.76
CA TYR A 50 12.18 13.19 15.25
C TYR A 50 12.64 11.76 15.55
N LYS A 51 13.92 11.44 15.32
CA LYS A 51 14.48 10.11 15.61
C LYS A 51 14.56 9.81 17.10
N LYS A 52 14.86 10.81 17.92
CA LYS A 52 14.99 10.66 19.38
C LYS A 52 13.66 10.25 20.02
N GLU A 53 12.56 10.88 19.61
CA GLU A 53 11.23 10.62 20.18
C GLU A 53 10.64 9.27 19.74
N ASN A 54 11.00 8.81 18.54
CA ASN A 54 10.40 7.59 17.98
C ASN A 54 11.14 6.29 18.33
N GLU A 55 12.27 6.34 19.08
CA GLU A 55 13.11 5.22 19.59
C GLU A 55 13.39 4.02 18.64
N ARG A 56 12.97 4.09 17.37
CA ARG A 56 12.99 3.00 16.40
C ARG A 56 13.53 3.52 15.07
N SER A 57 14.18 2.61 14.34
CA SER A 57 14.68 2.77 12.97
C SER A 57 13.83 3.76 12.16
N TYR A 58 14.45 4.76 11.55
CA TYR A 58 13.80 5.80 10.74
C TYR A 58 12.65 5.25 9.88
N LEU A 59 11.40 5.58 10.22
CA LEU A 59 10.17 5.07 9.59
C LEU A 59 9.68 5.94 8.42
N GLY A 60 10.54 6.84 7.92
CA GLY A 60 10.18 7.84 6.94
C GLY A 60 9.89 9.21 7.57
N PRO A 61 9.58 10.22 6.75
CA PRO A 61 9.42 11.61 7.19
C PRO A 61 8.08 11.90 7.87
N ILE A 62 7.09 11.01 7.71
CA ILE A 62 5.82 11.02 8.42
C ILE A 62 5.63 9.63 9.03
N HIS A 63 5.28 9.57 10.32
CA HIS A 63 5.03 8.32 11.03
C HIS A 63 3.78 8.41 11.92
N SER A 64 2.88 7.45 11.75
CA SER A 64 1.68 7.32 12.56
C SER A 64 1.86 6.30 13.68
N ALA A 65 1.48 6.69 14.89
CA ALA A 65 1.41 5.82 16.06
C ALA A 65 -0.01 5.82 16.63
N ILE A 66 -0.48 4.66 17.08
CA ILE A 66 -1.80 4.53 17.70
C ILE A 66 -1.64 4.15 19.16
N LYS A 67 -2.20 4.97 20.05
CA LYS A 67 -2.21 4.72 21.49
C LYS A 67 -3.55 5.14 22.07
N ASN A 68 -4.21 4.25 22.82
CA ASN A 68 -5.48 4.54 23.50
C ASN A 68 -6.58 5.13 22.58
N ASN A 69 -6.74 4.61 21.37
CA ASN A 69 -7.65 5.13 20.34
C ASN A 69 -7.38 6.59 19.92
N CYS A 70 -6.17 7.07 20.12
CA CYS A 70 -5.64 8.30 19.52
C CYS A 70 -4.63 7.91 18.44
N LEU A 71 -4.75 8.53 17.26
CA LEU A 71 -3.77 8.51 16.19
C LEU A 71 -2.87 9.73 16.32
N THR A 72 -1.60 9.52 16.64
CA THR A 72 -0.58 10.57 16.62
C THR A 72 0.18 10.49 15.30
N ILE A 73 0.12 11.55 14.49
CA ILE A 73 0.90 11.68 13.26
C ILE A 73 2.10 12.58 13.53
N ASN A 74 3.28 11.99 13.41
CA ASN A 74 4.57 12.63 13.67
C ASN A 74 5.17 13.09 12.34
N PHE A 75 5.62 14.35 12.27
CA PHE A 75 6.20 14.96 11.07
C PHE A 75 7.64 15.39 11.31
N CYS A 76 8.53 15.02 10.39
CA CYS A 76 9.88 15.56 10.32
C CYS A 76 9.92 16.71 9.31
N GLU A 77 9.76 17.95 9.78
CA GLU A 77 9.65 19.15 8.92
C GLU A 77 10.90 19.37 8.06
N GLU A 78 12.09 19.06 8.59
CA GLU A 78 13.36 19.19 7.87
C GLU A 78 13.37 18.39 6.55
N ILE A 79 12.79 17.18 6.55
CA ILE A 79 12.77 16.29 5.39
C ILE A 79 11.58 16.59 4.49
N LEU A 80 10.49 17.09 5.05
CA LEU A 80 9.28 17.46 4.32
C LEU A 80 9.37 18.85 3.69
N LYS A 81 10.47 19.57 3.88
CA LYS A 81 10.67 20.89 3.29
C LYS A 81 10.51 20.85 1.77
N GLY A 82 9.56 21.63 1.25
CA GLY A 82 9.26 21.69 -0.19
C GLY A 82 8.34 20.58 -0.69
N ILE A 83 7.71 19.79 0.19
CA ILE A 83 6.67 18.85 -0.22
C ILE A 83 5.51 19.61 -0.87
N PRO A 84 5.01 19.18 -2.04
CA PRO A 84 3.82 19.77 -2.64
C PRO A 84 2.61 19.61 -1.72
N VAL A 85 1.79 20.66 -1.59
CA VAL A 85 0.62 20.71 -0.71
C VAL A 85 -0.34 19.52 -0.96
N LEU A 86 -0.62 19.21 -2.23
CA LEU A 86 -1.47 18.05 -2.59
C LEU A 86 -0.84 16.71 -2.23
N ALA A 87 0.49 16.59 -2.27
CA ALA A 87 1.18 15.37 -1.86
C ALA A 87 1.17 15.21 -0.33
N LEU A 88 1.28 16.31 0.43
CA LEU A 88 1.09 16.31 1.88
C LEU A 88 -0.34 15.90 2.25
N GLN A 89 -1.35 16.51 1.61
CA GLN A 89 -2.74 16.13 1.81
C GLN A 89 -2.95 14.63 1.52
N GLY A 90 -2.43 14.13 0.40
CA GLY A 90 -2.56 12.72 0.05
C GLY A 90 -1.82 11.79 1.03
N TRP A 91 -0.70 12.22 1.60
CA TRP A 91 -0.06 11.46 2.67
C TRP A 91 -0.96 11.36 3.89
N LEU A 92 -1.53 12.49 4.35
CA LEU A 92 -2.41 12.55 5.51
C LEU A 92 -3.68 11.74 5.31
N ASP A 93 -4.35 11.91 4.18
CA ASP A 93 -5.54 11.14 3.80
C ASP A 93 -5.27 9.63 3.88
N ARG A 94 -4.06 9.19 3.48
CA ARG A 94 -3.67 7.77 3.54
C ARG A 94 -3.48 7.27 4.96
N GLU A 95 -2.84 8.04 5.84
CA GLU A 95 -2.66 7.69 7.25
C GLU A 95 -4.01 7.62 7.97
N LEU A 96 -4.89 8.60 7.72
CA LEU A 96 -6.24 8.66 8.30
C LEU A 96 -7.13 7.52 7.81
N ALA A 97 -7.15 7.24 6.51
CA ALA A 97 -7.91 6.13 5.94
C ALA A 97 -7.38 4.78 6.46
N SER A 98 -6.07 4.61 6.57
CA SER A 98 -5.46 3.40 7.13
C SER A 98 -5.88 3.22 8.59
N TYR A 99 -5.87 4.29 9.38
CA TYR A 99 -6.34 4.25 10.76
C TYR A 99 -7.81 3.86 10.87
N LEU A 100 -8.68 4.45 10.03
CA LEU A 100 -10.11 4.08 9.96
C LEU A 100 -10.30 2.59 9.73
N MET A 101 -9.50 2.00 8.84
CA MET A 101 -9.57 0.56 8.59
C MET A 101 -9.10 -0.27 9.79
N GLU A 102 -8.07 0.18 10.51
CA GLU A 102 -7.59 -0.52 11.71
C GLU A 102 -8.58 -0.50 12.87
N THR A 103 -9.46 0.51 12.94
CA THR A 103 -10.55 0.54 13.92
C THR A 103 -11.63 -0.52 13.64
N ARG A 104 -11.76 -0.97 12.38
CA ARG A 104 -12.77 -1.96 11.94
C ARG A 104 -12.18 -3.36 11.76
N LYS A 105 -11.53 -3.87 12.81
CA LYS A 105 -10.78 -5.15 12.76
C LYS A 105 -11.64 -6.33 12.30
N GLU A 106 -12.94 -6.30 12.59
CA GLU A 106 -13.93 -7.28 12.18
C GLU A 106 -14.04 -7.45 10.66
N LEU A 107 -13.82 -6.39 9.88
CA LEU A 107 -13.90 -6.43 8.42
C LEU A 107 -12.65 -7.06 7.77
N TYR A 108 -11.52 -7.04 8.48
CA TYR A 108 -10.21 -7.48 8.00
C TYR A 108 -9.72 -8.76 8.67
N GLN A 109 -10.63 -9.55 9.25
CA GLN A 109 -10.30 -10.82 9.87
C GLN A 109 -9.85 -11.85 8.83
N PHE A 110 -8.77 -12.54 9.16
CA PHE A 110 -8.19 -13.58 8.33
C PHE A 110 -7.45 -14.59 9.20
N ASN A 111 -7.69 -15.88 8.94
CA ASN A 111 -7.04 -16.98 9.66
C ASN A 111 -6.20 -17.80 8.68
N PHE A 112 -4.90 -17.55 8.67
CA PHE A 112 -3.93 -18.22 7.81
C PHE A 112 -4.03 -19.75 7.87
N SER A 113 -4.07 -20.31 9.07
CA SER A 113 -4.07 -21.78 9.26
C SER A 113 -5.33 -22.45 8.74
N ARG A 114 -6.48 -21.75 8.78
CA ARG A 114 -7.76 -22.28 8.27
C ARG A 114 -8.00 -21.96 6.80
N GLN A 115 -7.42 -20.88 6.29
CA GLN A 115 -7.80 -20.32 4.98
C GLN A 115 -6.71 -20.43 3.91
N ILE A 116 -5.44 -20.67 4.26
CA ILE A 116 -4.35 -20.82 3.29
C ILE A 116 -3.72 -22.20 3.37
N LEU A 117 -3.31 -22.65 4.57
CA LEU A 117 -2.63 -23.94 4.71
C LEU A 117 -3.38 -25.14 4.08
N PRO A 118 -4.72 -25.24 4.16
CA PRO A 118 -5.44 -26.35 3.53
C PRO A 118 -5.32 -26.38 1.99
N PHE A 119 -5.09 -25.23 1.36
CA PHE A 119 -4.91 -25.13 -0.10
C PHE A 119 -3.45 -25.32 -0.55
N PHE A 120 -2.51 -25.25 0.41
CA PHE A 120 -1.10 -25.37 0.13
C PHE A 120 -0.39 -26.06 1.30
N PRO A 121 -0.52 -27.40 1.40
CA PRO A 121 -0.01 -28.16 2.53
C PRO A 121 1.52 -28.25 2.44
N VAL A 122 2.19 -27.25 3.00
CA VAL A 122 3.65 -27.23 3.18
C VAL A 122 4.00 -27.18 4.65
N SER A 123 5.23 -27.59 4.96
CA SER A 123 5.80 -27.59 6.30
C SER A 123 7.12 -26.82 6.34
N GLY A 124 7.62 -26.55 7.54
CA GLY A 124 8.92 -25.91 7.76
C GLY A 124 8.98 -24.45 7.27
N SER A 125 10.13 -24.07 6.70
CA SER A 125 10.43 -22.68 6.29
C SER A 125 9.51 -22.13 5.20
N ALA A 126 8.94 -22.99 4.35
CA ALA A 126 7.99 -22.59 3.31
C ALA A 126 6.72 -21.94 3.90
N VAL A 127 6.28 -22.39 5.09
CA VAL A 127 5.13 -21.79 5.79
C VAL A 127 5.40 -20.33 6.12
N ASN A 128 6.61 -20.01 6.59
CA ASN A 128 6.98 -18.65 6.96
C ASN A 128 7.03 -17.74 5.73
N LEU A 129 7.54 -18.24 4.61
CA LEU A 129 7.55 -17.48 3.37
C LEU A 129 6.13 -17.18 2.87
N ILE A 130 5.22 -18.17 2.93
CA ILE A 130 3.82 -17.93 2.55
C ILE A 130 3.15 -16.93 3.50
N ARG A 131 3.44 -16.97 4.80
CA ARG A 131 2.97 -15.94 5.74
C ARG A 131 3.44 -14.55 5.31
N HIS A 132 4.70 -14.40 4.90
CA HIS A 132 5.24 -13.12 4.44
C HIS A 132 4.54 -12.65 3.16
N MET A 133 4.35 -13.54 2.18
CA MET A 133 3.59 -13.24 0.96
C MET A 133 2.17 -12.77 1.29
N ILE A 134 1.48 -13.48 2.19
CA ILE A 134 0.12 -13.13 2.61
C ILE A 134 0.06 -11.78 3.33
N GLU A 135 1.02 -11.45 4.19
CA GLU A 135 1.04 -10.14 4.84
C GLU A 135 1.26 -9.00 3.84
N HIS A 136 2.08 -9.22 2.79
CA HIS A 136 2.17 -8.25 1.69
C HIS A 136 0.85 -8.13 0.93
N LEU A 137 0.24 -9.24 0.49
CA LEU A 137 -1.06 -9.18 -0.23
C LEU A 137 -2.15 -8.52 0.61
N LYS A 138 -2.19 -8.79 1.91
CA LYS A 138 -3.09 -8.16 2.88
C LYS A 138 -2.82 -6.68 3.02
N SER A 139 -1.55 -6.26 3.07
CA SER A 139 -1.15 -4.85 3.11
C SER A 139 -1.56 -4.11 1.84
N GLY A 140 -1.31 -4.69 0.65
CA GLY A 140 -1.75 -4.13 -0.62
C GLY A 140 -3.26 -4.03 -0.76
N LEU A 141 -4.01 -5.06 -0.36
CA LEU A 141 -5.47 -5.02 -0.35
C LEU A 141 -6.00 -3.97 0.63
N LYS A 142 -5.35 -3.81 1.79
CA LYS A 142 -5.71 -2.75 2.72
C LYS A 142 -5.43 -1.36 2.13
N GLY A 143 -4.27 -1.17 1.49
CA GLY A 143 -3.93 0.07 0.79
C GLY A 143 -4.94 0.42 -0.30
N TYR A 144 -5.40 -0.59 -1.05
CA TYR A 144 -6.47 -0.44 -2.05
C TYR A 144 -7.77 0.05 -1.40
N ASP A 145 -8.24 -0.60 -0.33
CA ASP A 145 -9.49 -0.22 0.34
C ASP A 145 -9.38 1.17 1.01
N ALA A 146 -8.20 1.53 1.55
CA ALA A 146 -7.92 2.88 2.05
C ALA A 146 -8.03 3.91 0.92
N THR A 147 -7.38 3.66 -0.22
CA THR A 147 -7.48 4.54 -1.40
C THR A 147 -8.91 4.68 -1.88
N LYS A 148 -9.72 3.62 -1.81
CA LYS A 148 -11.14 3.68 -2.14
C LYS A 148 -11.92 4.63 -1.23
N ILE A 149 -11.71 4.56 0.09
CA ILE A 149 -12.31 5.51 1.05
C ILE A 149 -11.92 6.94 0.66
N ILE A 150 -10.65 7.18 0.34
CA ILE A 150 -10.17 8.52 0.01
C ILE A 150 -10.80 9.05 -1.29
N ILE A 151 -10.98 8.18 -2.29
CA ILE A 151 -11.73 8.51 -3.51
C ILE A 151 -13.19 8.85 -3.18
N ASP A 152 -13.85 8.04 -2.35
CA ASP A 152 -15.24 8.25 -1.92
C ASP A 152 -15.43 9.57 -1.14
N LEU A 153 -14.35 10.14 -0.58
CA LEU A 153 -14.32 11.45 0.08
C LEU A 153 -13.92 12.60 -0.85
N ASP A 154 -13.86 12.36 -2.18
CA ASP A 154 -13.42 13.30 -3.21
C ASP A 154 -11.96 13.78 -3.05
N HIS A 155 -11.11 12.98 -2.39
CA HIS A 155 -9.69 13.27 -2.19
C HIS A 155 -8.80 12.44 -3.15
N GLY A 156 -9.37 11.96 -4.27
CA GLY A 156 -8.61 11.15 -5.23
C GLY A 156 -7.39 11.86 -5.82
N LEU A 157 -7.49 13.16 -6.11
CA LEU A 157 -6.38 13.92 -6.72
C LEU A 157 -5.17 14.06 -5.78
N SER A 158 -5.40 14.21 -4.47
CA SER A 158 -4.31 14.27 -3.49
C SER A 158 -3.57 12.92 -3.45
N GLN A 159 -4.28 11.79 -3.57
CA GLN A 159 -3.66 10.46 -3.67
C GLN A 159 -2.79 10.27 -4.91
N VAL A 160 -3.23 10.79 -6.05
CA VAL A 160 -2.41 10.75 -7.28
C VAL A 160 -1.10 11.51 -7.07
N ASN A 161 -1.15 12.70 -6.45
CA ASN A 161 0.03 13.49 -6.14
C ASN A 161 0.94 12.82 -5.10
N TYR A 162 0.36 12.23 -4.04
CA TYR A 162 1.10 11.46 -3.06
C TYR A 162 1.89 10.32 -3.71
N HIS A 163 1.23 9.51 -4.55
CA HIS A 163 1.90 8.40 -5.23
C HIS A 163 2.97 8.89 -6.21
N PHE A 164 2.68 9.95 -6.97
CA PHE A 164 3.67 10.54 -7.87
C PHE A 164 4.93 11.01 -7.13
N PHE A 165 4.76 11.68 -5.99
CA PHE A 165 5.86 12.18 -5.16
C PHE A 165 6.61 11.05 -4.43
N LYS A 166 5.91 9.98 -4.05
CA LYS A 166 6.48 8.83 -3.34
C LYS A 166 7.34 7.94 -4.23
N ILE A 167 7.02 7.83 -5.51
CA ILE A 167 7.78 6.98 -6.44
C ILE A 167 9.22 7.47 -6.48
N ASN A 168 10.10 6.69 -5.84
CA ASN A 168 11.52 6.95 -5.77
C ASN A 168 12.27 5.70 -6.27
N PRO A 169 12.81 5.72 -7.50
CA PRO A 169 13.48 4.56 -8.08
C PRO A 169 14.79 4.26 -7.33
N SER A 170 14.95 3.02 -6.85
CA SER A 170 16.23 2.53 -6.33
C SER A 170 16.93 1.65 -7.38
N PRO A 171 18.15 2.00 -7.83
CA PRO A 171 18.95 1.15 -8.71
C PRO A 171 19.20 -0.25 -8.14
N GLU A 172 19.26 -0.38 -6.81
CA GLU A 172 19.47 -1.65 -6.11
C GLU A 172 18.33 -2.63 -6.36
N GLU A 173 17.10 -2.13 -6.52
CA GLU A 173 15.95 -2.99 -6.71
C GLU A 173 15.99 -3.75 -8.04
N LYS A 174 16.43 -3.09 -9.11
CA LYS A 174 16.66 -3.73 -10.41
C LYS A 174 17.67 -4.85 -10.30
N TYR A 175 18.80 -4.61 -9.63
CA TYR A 175 19.83 -5.62 -9.40
C TYR A 175 19.27 -6.79 -8.59
N ASN A 176 18.57 -6.51 -7.51
CA ASN A 176 17.96 -7.53 -6.66
C ASN A 176 16.96 -8.40 -7.44
N TYR A 177 16.11 -7.78 -8.27
CA TYR A 177 15.15 -8.53 -9.09
C TYR A 177 15.84 -9.49 -10.07
N GLN A 178 16.93 -9.05 -10.72
CA GLN A 178 17.71 -9.89 -11.63
C GLN A 178 18.32 -11.11 -10.93
N GLN A 179 18.73 -10.98 -9.67
CA GLN A 179 19.27 -12.11 -8.89
C GLN A 179 18.20 -13.12 -8.48
N ILE A 180 16.95 -12.68 -8.27
CA ILE A 180 15.88 -13.56 -7.75
C ILE A 180 15.01 -14.20 -8.84
N ILE A 181 15.20 -13.83 -10.11
CA ILE A 181 14.31 -14.19 -11.23
C ILE A 181 14.12 -15.71 -11.41
N GLN A 182 15.17 -16.49 -11.10
CA GLN A 182 15.17 -17.96 -11.21
C GLN A 182 14.56 -18.65 -9.97
N HIS A 183 14.30 -17.89 -8.90
CA HIS A 183 13.83 -18.42 -7.62
C HIS A 183 12.34 -18.11 -7.44
N ASN A 184 11.45 -18.97 -7.94
CA ASN A 184 9.99 -18.80 -7.92
C ASN A 184 9.43 -18.29 -6.59
N TRP A 185 9.93 -18.83 -5.48
CA TRP A 185 9.52 -18.48 -4.13
C TRP A 185 9.86 -17.02 -3.75
N ILE A 186 11.08 -16.58 -4.05
CA ILE A 186 11.56 -15.24 -3.74
C ILE A 186 10.94 -14.24 -4.71
N ARG A 187 10.87 -14.59 -6.00
CA ARG A 187 10.19 -13.82 -7.05
C ARG A 187 8.71 -13.59 -6.70
N ALA A 188 7.97 -14.62 -6.29
CA ALA A 188 6.58 -14.47 -5.85
C ALA A 188 6.45 -13.50 -4.66
N SER A 189 7.34 -13.60 -3.67
CA SER A 189 7.35 -12.67 -2.53
C SER A 189 7.64 -11.24 -2.93
N PHE A 190 8.59 -11.03 -3.85
CA PHE A 190 8.88 -9.71 -4.43
C PHE A 190 7.66 -9.11 -5.12
N LEU A 191 6.93 -9.89 -5.93
CA LEU A 191 5.70 -9.42 -6.58
C LEU A 191 4.61 -9.08 -5.56
N CYS A 192 4.45 -9.89 -4.52
CA CYS A 192 3.51 -9.58 -3.44
C CYS A 192 3.86 -8.24 -2.77
N GLN A 193 5.13 -7.97 -2.55
CA GLN A 193 5.60 -6.69 -2.01
C GLN A 193 5.28 -5.51 -2.96
N LYS A 194 5.46 -5.68 -4.27
CA LYS A 194 5.14 -4.65 -5.28
C LYS A 194 3.66 -4.26 -5.29
N LEU A 195 2.77 -5.21 -4.99
CA LEU A 195 1.33 -4.94 -4.89
C LEU A 195 0.95 -3.94 -3.78
N ASN A 196 1.80 -3.77 -2.75
CA ASN A 196 1.55 -2.80 -1.66
C ASN A 196 1.37 -1.36 -2.17
N GLU A 197 2.04 -1.03 -3.27
CA GLU A 197 1.94 0.28 -3.92
C GLU A 197 1.07 0.20 -5.17
N PHE A 198 1.29 -0.82 -5.99
CA PHE A 198 0.70 -0.88 -7.33
C PHE A 198 -0.82 -0.99 -7.34
N MET A 199 -1.43 -1.63 -6.33
CA MET A 199 -2.89 -1.79 -6.27
C MET A 199 -3.63 -0.46 -6.15
N SER A 200 -3.15 0.45 -5.29
CA SER A 200 -3.72 1.80 -5.16
C SER A 200 -3.57 2.60 -6.46
N ILE A 201 -2.43 2.48 -7.14
CA ILE A 201 -2.18 3.15 -8.42
C ILE A 201 -3.14 2.64 -9.50
N CYS A 202 -3.36 1.32 -9.57
CA CYS A 202 -4.33 0.74 -10.50
C CYS A 202 -5.74 1.27 -10.25
N LEU A 203 -6.18 1.29 -8.99
CA LEU A 203 -7.50 1.83 -8.63
C LEU A 203 -7.67 3.28 -9.08
N LEU A 204 -6.68 4.14 -8.83
CA LEU A 204 -6.72 5.55 -9.25
C LEU A 204 -6.79 5.68 -10.77
N ALA A 205 -6.05 4.84 -11.50
CA ALA A 205 -6.06 4.80 -12.96
C ALA A 205 -7.42 4.34 -13.50
N ASP A 206 -7.96 3.23 -12.99
CA ASP A 206 -9.24 2.67 -13.42
C ASP A 206 -10.43 3.61 -13.15
N ARG A 207 -10.28 4.51 -12.17
CA ARG A 207 -11.25 5.57 -11.85
C ARG A 207 -11.01 6.90 -12.57
N ASP A 208 -9.99 6.96 -13.42
CA ASP A 208 -9.62 8.13 -14.23
C ASP A 208 -9.46 9.43 -13.40
N ILE A 209 -8.82 9.31 -12.24
CA ILE A 209 -8.62 10.44 -11.34
C ILE A 209 -7.44 11.31 -11.79
N GLY A 210 -7.72 12.52 -12.29
CA GLY A 210 -6.68 13.49 -12.63
C GLY A 210 -5.68 12.95 -13.67
N PHE A 211 -4.39 12.85 -13.29
CA PHE A 211 -3.34 12.29 -14.16
C PHE A 211 -2.96 10.84 -13.79
N SER A 212 -3.87 10.09 -13.15
CA SER A 212 -3.60 8.74 -12.65
C SER A 212 -3.16 7.73 -13.73
N GLN A 213 -3.62 7.88 -14.97
CA GLN A 213 -3.15 7.07 -16.10
C GLN A 213 -1.66 7.32 -16.41
N ASN A 214 -1.22 8.58 -16.32
CA ASN A 214 0.18 8.96 -16.46
C ASN A 214 1.00 8.43 -15.28
N LEU A 215 0.45 8.48 -14.06
CA LEU A 215 1.07 7.89 -12.87
C LEU A 215 1.28 6.38 -13.02
N LYS A 216 0.27 5.64 -13.48
CA LYS A 216 0.40 4.19 -13.74
C LYS A 216 1.46 3.90 -14.80
N SER A 217 1.45 4.66 -15.90
CA SER A 217 2.45 4.55 -16.97
C SER A 217 3.87 4.85 -16.46
N TYR A 218 4.01 5.87 -15.63
CA TYR A 218 5.26 6.27 -14.99
C TYR A 218 5.78 5.20 -14.03
N TRP A 219 4.90 4.61 -13.22
CA TRP A 219 5.25 3.47 -12.36
C TRP A 219 5.76 2.28 -13.19
N TRP A 220 5.10 1.98 -14.32
CA TRP A 220 5.56 0.91 -15.22
C TRP A 220 6.90 1.20 -15.87
N LYS A 221 7.16 2.45 -16.25
CA LYS A 221 8.46 2.88 -16.77
C LYS A 221 9.58 2.60 -15.77
N TYR A 222 9.37 2.83 -14.48
CA TYR A 222 10.37 2.51 -13.46
C TYR A 222 10.55 1.02 -13.19
N ASN A 223 9.49 0.24 -13.40
CA ASN A 223 9.51 -1.21 -13.24
C ASN A 223 9.69 -1.91 -14.60
N GLU A 224 10.30 -1.24 -15.58
CA GLU A 224 10.47 -1.79 -16.93
C GLU A 224 11.32 -3.06 -16.94
N TYR A 225 12.23 -3.19 -15.97
CA TYR A 225 13.14 -4.32 -15.78
C TYR A 225 12.43 -5.65 -15.44
N MET A 226 11.16 -5.61 -15.03
CA MET A 226 10.39 -6.80 -14.71
C MET A 226 9.95 -7.56 -15.97
N LEU A 227 9.89 -8.89 -15.88
CA LEU A 227 9.38 -9.74 -16.96
C LEU A 227 7.92 -9.41 -17.31
N LEU A 228 7.55 -9.55 -18.59
CA LEU A 228 6.19 -9.27 -19.05
C LEU A 228 5.13 -10.10 -18.33
N GLU A 229 5.41 -11.37 -18.06
CA GLU A 229 4.52 -12.27 -17.31
C GLU A 229 4.30 -11.82 -15.86
N ASP A 230 5.32 -11.23 -15.22
CA ASP A 230 5.18 -10.65 -13.87
C ASP A 230 4.34 -9.38 -13.88
N LYS A 231 4.55 -8.53 -14.89
CA LYS A 231 3.73 -7.32 -15.06
C LYS A 231 2.26 -7.70 -15.26
N THR A 232 2.01 -8.67 -16.14
CA THR A 232 0.68 -9.22 -16.41
C THR A 232 0.05 -9.79 -15.14
N LEU A 233 0.81 -10.55 -14.35
CA LEU A 233 0.32 -11.11 -13.09
C LEU A 233 -0.04 -10.03 -12.06
N LEU A 234 0.80 -8.99 -11.93
CA LEU A 234 0.51 -7.85 -11.05
C LEU A 234 -0.81 -7.17 -11.43
N GLU A 235 -1.05 -6.91 -12.71
CA GLU A 235 -2.32 -6.32 -13.17
C GLU A 235 -3.52 -7.23 -12.89
N GLN A 236 -3.38 -8.53 -13.17
CA GLN A 236 -4.43 -9.51 -12.89
C GLN A 236 -4.79 -9.58 -11.41
N ILE A 237 -3.80 -9.50 -10.52
CA ILE A 237 -4.02 -9.50 -9.08
C ILE A 237 -4.62 -8.18 -8.61
N ALA A 238 -4.14 -7.05 -9.12
CA ALA A 238 -4.65 -5.72 -8.78
C ALA A 238 -6.13 -5.54 -9.16
N ALA A 239 -6.62 -6.26 -10.19
CA ALA A 239 -8.03 -6.24 -10.60
C ALA A 239 -8.97 -7.11 -9.75
N ILE A 240 -8.45 -7.99 -8.89
CA ILE A 240 -9.26 -8.92 -8.07
C ILE A 240 -10.27 -8.20 -7.16
N PRO A 241 -9.93 -7.10 -6.46
CA PRO A 241 -10.87 -6.41 -5.59
C PRO A 241 -12.12 -5.91 -6.31
N ASP A 242 -11.97 -5.34 -7.51
CA ASP A 242 -13.08 -4.88 -8.36
C ASP A 242 -13.85 -6.03 -9.02
N LYS A 243 -13.17 -7.14 -9.34
CA LYS A 243 -13.87 -8.34 -9.81
C LYS A 243 -14.81 -8.94 -8.75
N TYR A 244 -14.44 -8.83 -7.47
CA TYR A 244 -15.16 -9.44 -6.36
C TYR A 244 -15.66 -8.42 -5.32
N VAL A 245 -16.22 -7.29 -5.77
CA VAL A 245 -16.66 -6.16 -4.90
C VAL A 245 -17.43 -6.62 -3.66
N ARG A 246 -18.40 -7.52 -3.83
CA ARG A 246 -19.31 -7.98 -2.76
C ARG A 246 -18.76 -9.12 -1.89
N LYS A 247 -17.55 -9.61 -2.16
CA LYS A 247 -16.93 -10.69 -1.39
C LYS A 247 -16.15 -10.14 -0.20
N SER A 248 -15.99 -10.98 0.82
CA SER A 248 -15.24 -10.63 2.02
C SER A 248 -13.78 -10.32 1.70
N PHE A 249 -13.12 -9.56 2.60
CA PHE A 249 -11.69 -9.29 2.54
C PHE A 249 -10.88 -10.59 2.43
N SER A 250 -11.18 -11.57 3.27
CA SER A 250 -10.50 -12.86 3.28
C SER A 250 -10.66 -13.63 1.97
N TYR A 251 -11.83 -13.58 1.33
CA TYR A 251 -12.03 -14.19 0.02
C TYR A 251 -11.14 -13.56 -1.05
N LYS A 252 -11.12 -12.22 -1.13
CA LYS A 252 -10.27 -11.48 -2.08
C LYS A 252 -8.80 -11.83 -1.87
N LEU A 253 -8.34 -11.85 -0.62
CA LEU A 253 -6.97 -12.21 -0.25
C LEU A 253 -6.60 -13.64 -0.69
N ILE A 254 -7.51 -14.61 -0.49
CA ILE A 254 -7.30 -16.00 -0.94
C ILE A 254 -7.21 -16.07 -2.47
N GLU A 255 -8.06 -15.35 -3.20
CA GLU A 255 -8.02 -15.32 -4.67
C GLU A 255 -6.72 -14.70 -5.20
N MET A 256 -6.23 -13.63 -4.56
CA MET A 256 -4.92 -13.04 -4.87
C MET A 256 -3.80 -14.06 -4.67
N PHE A 257 -3.80 -14.78 -3.54
CA PHE A 257 -2.80 -15.82 -3.28
C PHE A 257 -2.91 -16.99 -4.27
N ARG A 258 -4.12 -17.43 -4.62
CA ARG A 258 -4.32 -18.49 -5.62
C ARG A 258 -3.73 -18.12 -6.98
N LYS A 259 -3.81 -16.85 -7.38
CA LYS A 259 -3.16 -16.38 -8.61
C LYS A 259 -1.64 -16.52 -8.55
N ILE A 260 -1.01 -16.07 -7.47
CA ILE A 260 0.43 -16.29 -7.24
C ILE A 260 0.77 -17.78 -7.28
N GLN A 261 -0.01 -18.61 -6.57
CA GLN A 261 0.19 -20.06 -6.53
C GLN A 261 0.13 -20.70 -7.91
N SER A 262 -0.85 -20.34 -8.74
CA SER A 262 -1.03 -20.89 -10.09
C SER A 262 0.08 -20.49 -11.07
N CYS A 263 0.82 -19.42 -10.78
CA CYS A 263 1.92 -18.97 -11.63
C CYS A 263 3.27 -19.56 -11.19
N PHE A 264 3.50 -19.72 -9.88
CA PHE A 264 4.83 -20.07 -9.35
C PHE A 264 4.95 -21.47 -8.75
N PHE A 265 3.84 -22.06 -8.30
CA PHE A 265 3.87 -23.23 -7.41
C PHE A 265 3.02 -24.42 -7.87
N THR A 266 2.22 -24.27 -8.92
CA THR A 266 1.60 -25.42 -9.60
C THR A 266 2.66 -26.21 -10.34
N ARG A 267 2.84 -27.48 -9.96
CA ARG A 267 3.78 -28.39 -10.64
C ARG A 267 3.43 -28.45 -12.14
N PRO A 268 4.42 -28.48 -13.05
CA PRO A 268 4.17 -29.04 -14.37
C PRO A 268 3.66 -30.47 -14.16
N ASN A 269 2.62 -30.85 -14.90
CA ASN A 269 1.92 -32.13 -14.86
C ASN A 269 2.66 -33.27 -14.15
N GLN A 270 1.97 -33.98 -13.25
CA GLN A 270 2.21 -35.40 -13.07
C GLN A 270 1.92 -36.11 -14.41
N THR A 271 2.87 -36.00 -15.33
CA THR A 271 2.93 -36.83 -16.52
C THR A 271 3.34 -38.21 -16.04
N MET A 272 2.39 -39.15 -16.12
CA MET A 272 2.59 -40.58 -16.33
C MET A 272 3.88 -41.19 -15.76
N VAL A 273 3.79 -41.77 -14.57
CA VAL A 273 4.50 -43.04 -14.30
C VAL A 273 3.49 -44.00 -13.70
N SER A 274 2.56 -44.43 -14.56
CA SER A 274 1.75 -45.63 -14.35
C SER A 274 2.05 -46.65 -15.43
N HIS A 275 3.32 -46.86 -15.76
CA HIS A 275 3.78 -48.03 -16.53
C HIS A 275 5.26 -48.29 -16.23
N ALA A 276 5.52 -48.97 -15.12
CA ALA A 276 6.74 -49.74 -14.90
C ALA A 276 6.53 -50.76 -13.77
N LEU A 277 5.48 -51.56 -13.89
CA LEU A 277 5.39 -52.88 -13.26
C LEU A 277 4.63 -53.77 -14.23
N ASN A 278 5.39 -54.32 -15.18
CA ASN A 278 5.25 -55.66 -15.75
C ASN A 278 6.67 -56.14 -16.05
#